data_AF-A0A5C3PR17-F1
#
_entry.id   AF-A0A5C3PR17-F1
#
_cell.length_a   1.000
_cell.length_b   1.000
_cell.length_c   1.000
_cell.angle_alpha   90.00
_cell.angle_beta   90.00
_cell.angle_gamma   90.00
#
_symmetry.space_group_name_H-M   'P 1'
#
loop_
_entity.id
_entity.type
_entity.pdbx_description
1 polymer ?
#
loop_
_entity_poly.entity_id
_entity_poly.type
_entity_poly.pdbx_seq_one_letter_code
_entity_poly.pdbx_strand_id
1 'polypeptide(L)'
;MGVWKTVKPFKYLQLPAEVRLMIKENIPDWDLRTHAALYLASPVTASLYDNTPDEFWKLVCWNSGIGLFPWEANKPDEEICWRDIALDCIRRDGFCKHPICGGRLLSYNREQMVHAESTGLIRPYEPACIRVNDEPDSDAKPKLTAHNIFEWIGFRPSTEVKDREFRLEYDAHLLPTAASQTERLLSHWDESGYDDELPLINDPMDVDAREYLARHPLAARSFATSIPVESISFCYVNDYDLKDQHWEPDHGETVTVTDVLGILQRELRHELDRDELETFARNHRQCLYEHGWGAYLTLRRMRTLRDTFSFCRLSLLPHICNEEEVGPAFDFKHI
;
A
#
# COMPACT_ATOMS: atom_id res chain seq x y z
N MET A 1 -47.71 -16.13 32.83
CA MET A 1 -46.56 -15.23 32.56
C MET A 1 -45.31 -16.09 32.46
N GLY A 2 -44.88 -16.43 31.25
CA GLY A 2 -43.69 -17.26 31.04
C GLY A 2 -42.43 -16.44 31.27
N VAL A 3 -41.60 -16.86 32.21
CA VAL A 3 -40.28 -16.28 32.46
C VAL A 3 -39.41 -16.62 31.26
N TRP A 4 -39.11 -15.62 30.42
CA TRP A 4 -38.11 -15.75 29.37
C TRP A 4 -36.77 -15.98 30.06
N LYS A 5 -36.31 -17.24 30.10
CA LYS A 5 -34.94 -17.55 30.51
C LYS A 5 -34.02 -16.87 29.49
N THR A 6 -33.28 -15.87 29.93
CA THR A 6 -32.17 -15.30 29.20
C THR A 6 -31.16 -16.42 28.95
N VAL A 7 -31.17 -16.95 27.72
CA VAL A 7 -30.15 -17.90 27.26
C VAL A 7 -28.83 -17.14 27.28
N LYS A 8 -27.92 -17.51 28.18
CA LYS A 8 -26.57 -16.95 28.15
C LYS A 8 -25.97 -17.26 26.77
N PRO A 9 -25.38 -16.28 26.08
CA PRO A 9 -24.77 -16.52 24.78
C PRO A 9 -23.68 -17.57 24.95
N PHE A 10 -23.78 -18.63 24.14
CA PHE A 10 -22.78 -19.69 24.09
C PHE A 10 -21.47 -19.11 23.55
N LYS A 11 -20.35 -19.31 24.24
CA LYS A 11 -19.05 -18.79 23.78
C LYS A 11 -18.43 -19.77 22.80
N TYR A 12 -17.82 -19.27 21.73
CA TYR A 12 -17.18 -20.08 20.69
C TYR A 12 -16.20 -21.14 21.25
N LEU A 13 -15.39 -20.78 22.24
CA LEU A 13 -14.42 -21.71 22.86
C LEU A 13 -15.06 -22.85 23.67
N GLN A 14 -16.35 -22.79 23.95
CA GLN A 14 -17.11 -23.84 24.65
C GLN A 14 -17.69 -24.88 23.68
N LEU A 15 -17.56 -24.65 22.38
CA LEU A 15 -18.01 -25.59 21.36
C LEU A 15 -17.06 -26.81 21.29
N PRO A 16 -17.59 -28.01 21.01
CA PRO A 16 -16.77 -29.19 20.71
C PRO A 16 -15.78 -28.93 19.57
N ALA A 17 -14.67 -29.67 19.53
CA ALA A 17 -13.62 -29.50 18.53
C ALA A 17 -14.16 -29.69 17.10
N GLU A 18 -15.07 -30.65 16.92
CA GLU A 18 -15.73 -30.96 15.66
C GLU A 18 -16.55 -29.77 15.15
N VAL A 19 -17.31 -29.11 16.03
CA VAL A 19 -18.10 -27.93 15.64
C VAL A 19 -17.19 -26.75 15.29
N ARG A 20 -16.09 -26.57 16.02
CA ARG A 20 -15.11 -25.52 15.70
C ARG A 20 -14.40 -25.79 14.38
N LEU A 21 -14.10 -27.04 14.08
CA LEU A 21 -13.54 -27.47 12.80
C LEU A 21 -14.54 -27.22 11.67
N MET A 22 -15.81 -27.58 11.85
CA MET A 22 -16.87 -27.25 10.88
C MET A 22 -16.96 -25.74 10.62
N ILE A 23 -16.85 -24.90 11.67
CA ILE A 23 -16.83 -23.45 11.51
C ILE A 23 -15.61 -23.00 10.71
N LYS A 24 -14.41 -23.53 11.02
CA LYS A 24 -13.18 -23.25 10.27
C LYS A 24 -13.34 -23.62 8.80
N GLU A 25 -13.88 -24.79 8.50
CA GLU A 25 -14.10 -25.30 7.13
C GLU A 25 -15.16 -24.52 6.34
N ASN A 26 -15.97 -23.69 7.01
CA ASN A 26 -16.91 -22.78 6.35
C ASN A 26 -16.33 -21.37 6.13
N ILE A 27 -15.12 -21.08 6.63
CA ILE A 27 -14.43 -19.83 6.30
C ILE A 27 -13.90 -19.98 4.86
N PRO A 28 -14.18 -19.04 3.94
CA PRO A 28 -13.65 -19.11 2.60
C PRO A 28 -12.12 -19.04 2.58
N ASP A 29 -11.45 -19.84 1.76
CA ASP A 29 -9.98 -19.93 1.66
C ASP A 29 -9.27 -18.62 1.31
N TRP A 30 -10.01 -17.59 0.90
CA TRP A 30 -9.47 -16.27 0.61
C TRP A 30 -9.60 -15.28 1.79
N ASP A 31 -10.35 -15.62 2.84
CA ASP A 31 -10.58 -14.74 3.99
C ASP A 31 -9.40 -14.82 4.97
N LEU A 32 -8.29 -14.22 4.54
CA LEU A 32 -7.04 -14.12 5.30
C LEU A 32 -7.26 -13.60 6.72
N ARG A 33 -8.07 -12.55 6.83
CA ARG A 33 -8.34 -11.89 8.10
C ARG A 33 -9.01 -12.83 9.08
N THR A 34 -10.06 -13.54 8.66
CA THR A 34 -10.78 -14.46 9.55
C THR A 34 -9.92 -15.68 9.89
N HIS A 35 -9.19 -16.26 8.93
CA HIS A 35 -8.32 -17.39 9.23
C HIS A 35 -7.21 -17.04 10.22
N ALA A 36 -6.50 -15.93 9.99
CA ALA A 36 -5.45 -15.49 10.89
C ALA A 36 -6.00 -15.04 12.26
N ALA A 37 -7.15 -14.34 12.30
CA ALA A 37 -7.77 -13.95 13.55
C ALA A 37 -8.20 -15.17 14.38
N LEU A 38 -8.74 -16.21 13.73
CA LEU A 38 -9.08 -17.46 14.38
C LEU A 38 -7.83 -18.15 14.94
N TYR A 39 -6.76 -18.23 14.14
CA TYR A 39 -5.48 -18.79 14.59
C TYR A 39 -4.92 -18.03 15.81
N LEU A 40 -4.92 -16.70 15.77
CA LEU A 40 -4.38 -15.84 16.83
C LEU A 40 -5.24 -15.80 18.11
N ALA A 41 -6.53 -16.15 18.03
CA ALA A 41 -7.46 -15.98 19.14
C ALA A 41 -7.14 -16.84 20.37
N SER A 42 -6.66 -18.08 20.18
CA SER A 42 -6.31 -18.99 21.27
C SER A 42 -5.47 -20.17 20.79
N PRO A 43 -4.69 -20.83 21.67
CA PRO A 43 -3.99 -22.07 21.32
C PRO A 43 -4.93 -23.17 20.82
N VAL A 44 -6.18 -23.21 21.30
CA VAL A 44 -7.16 -24.22 20.93
C VAL A 44 -7.70 -24.01 19.51
N THR A 45 -7.71 -22.77 19.03
CA THR A 45 -8.10 -22.45 17.66
C THR A 45 -6.93 -22.52 16.71
N ALA A 46 -5.72 -22.18 17.17
CA ALA A 46 -4.48 -22.42 16.44
C ALA A 46 -4.31 -23.90 16.11
N SER A 47 -4.62 -24.81 17.04
CA SER A 47 -4.47 -26.26 16.82
C SER A 47 -5.37 -26.81 15.70
N LEU A 48 -6.40 -26.07 15.28
CA LEU A 48 -7.22 -26.44 14.12
C LEU A 48 -6.44 -26.30 12.78
N TYR A 49 -5.30 -25.62 12.80
CA TYR A 49 -4.42 -25.36 11.65
C TYR A 49 -3.07 -26.09 11.74
N ASP A 50 -2.81 -26.89 12.78
CA ASP A 50 -1.50 -27.55 12.96
C ASP A 50 -1.15 -28.48 11.80
N ASN A 51 -2.16 -29.09 11.18
CA ASN A 51 -2.00 -29.96 10.00
C ASN A 51 -2.24 -29.22 8.67
N THR A 52 -2.43 -27.90 8.69
CA THR A 52 -2.65 -27.11 7.49
C THR A 52 -1.28 -26.79 6.85
N PRO A 53 -1.05 -27.18 5.59
CA PRO A 53 0.22 -26.92 4.90
C PRO A 53 0.46 -25.41 4.71
N ASP A 54 1.71 -25.00 4.56
CA ASP A 54 2.04 -23.57 4.38
C ASP A 54 1.53 -23.02 3.04
N GLU A 55 1.38 -23.90 2.04
CA GLU A 55 0.77 -23.62 0.75
C GLU A 55 -0.67 -23.10 0.86
N PHE A 56 -1.41 -23.50 1.89
CA PHE A 56 -2.71 -22.90 2.18
C PHE A 56 -2.54 -21.41 2.50
N TRP A 57 -1.60 -21.05 3.37
CA TRP A 57 -1.36 -19.65 3.75
C TRP A 57 -0.82 -18.84 2.58
N LYS A 58 0.02 -19.44 1.73
CA LYS A 58 0.45 -18.85 0.46
C LYS A 58 -0.76 -18.52 -0.42
N LEU A 59 -1.71 -19.44 -0.56
CA LEU A 59 -2.91 -19.26 -1.37
C LEU A 59 -3.79 -18.14 -0.84
N VAL A 60 -3.98 -18.13 0.48
CA VAL A 60 -4.83 -17.13 1.16
C VAL A 60 -4.22 -15.73 1.03
N CYS A 61 -2.89 -15.61 1.15
CA CYS A 61 -2.15 -14.37 0.94
C CYS A 61 -2.26 -13.89 -0.51
N TRP A 62 -2.01 -14.78 -1.48
CA TRP A 62 -2.16 -14.50 -2.91
C TRP A 62 -3.55 -13.96 -3.25
N ASN A 63 -4.59 -14.67 -2.81
CA ASN A 63 -5.98 -14.26 -3.02
C ASN A 63 -6.35 -12.94 -2.35
N SER A 64 -5.56 -12.50 -1.38
CA SER A 64 -5.68 -11.23 -0.68
C SER A 64 -4.75 -10.14 -1.24
N GLY A 65 -4.10 -10.41 -2.37
CA GLY A 65 -3.17 -9.50 -3.04
C GLY A 65 -1.88 -9.24 -2.25
N ILE A 66 -1.45 -10.17 -1.39
CA ILE A 66 -0.29 -10.02 -0.51
C ILE A 66 0.90 -10.80 -1.08
N GLY A 67 1.97 -10.08 -1.41
CA GLY A 67 3.24 -10.64 -1.87
C GLY A 67 4.34 -10.65 -0.79
N LEU A 68 5.55 -10.98 -1.24
CA LEU A 68 6.77 -10.92 -0.43
C LEU A 68 7.39 -9.53 -0.45
N PHE A 69 8.14 -9.21 0.61
CA PHE A 69 9.06 -8.08 0.52
C PHE A 69 10.28 -8.43 -0.35
N PRO A 70 10.96 -7.45 -0.96
CA PRO A 70 12.13 -7.73 -1.78
C PRO A 70 13.24 -8.51 -1.05
N TRP A 71 13.45 -8.28 0.24
CA TRP A 71 14.43 -9.05 1.04
C TRP A 71 13.95 -10.46 1.47
N GLU A 72 12.67 -10.76 1.32
CA GLU A 72 12.12 -12.10 1.54
C GLU A 72 12.12 -12.91 0.25
N ALA A 73 11.80 -12.29 -0.89
CA ALA A 73 11.87 -12.89 -2.22
C ALA A 73 13.28 -13.42 -2.55
N ASN A 74 14.32 -12.82 -1.98
CA ASN A 74 15.71 -13.26 -2.12
C ASN A 74 16.05 -14.56 -1.37
N LYS A 75 15.13 -15.11 -0.57
CA LYS A 75 15.39 -16.31 0.24
C LYS A 75 14.93 -17.57 -0.50
N PRO A 76 15.53 -18.74 -0.22
CA PRO A 76 15.00 -20.02 -0.67
C PRO A 76 13.55 -20.21 -0.21
N ASP A 77 12.72 -20.86 -1.04
CA ASP A 77 11.31 -21.14 -0.74
C ASP A 77 11.13 -21.83 0.62
N GLU A 78 12.06 -22.71 1.02
CA GLU A 78 11.97 -23.44 2.30
C GLU A 78 12.17 -22.55 3.54
N GLU A 79 12.73 -21.35 3.37
CA GLU A 79 12.93 -20.37 4.45
C GLU A 79 11.75 -19.40 4.59
N ILE A 80 10.81 -19.39 3.65
CA ILE A 80 9.64 -18.53 3.65
C ILE A 80 8.49 -19.25 4.34
N CYS A 81 7.95 -18.65 5.41
CA CYS A 81 6.74 -19.15 6.08
C CYS A 81 5.58 -18.18 5.83
N TRP A 82 4.70 -18.55 4.91
CA TRP A 82 3.52 -17.77 4.54
C TRP A 82 2.53 -17.65 5.68
N ARG A 83 2.44 -18.65 6.56
CA ARG A 83 1.68 -18.53 7.81
C ARG A 83 2.18 -17.37 8.64
N ASP A 84 3.49 -17.25 8.86
CA ASP A 84 4.03 -16.18 9.71
C ASP A 84 3.80 -14.80 9.10
N ILE A 85 3.91 -14.69 7.77
CA ILE A 85 3.55 -13.48 7.00
C ILE A 85 2.07 -13.12 7.20
N ALA A 86 1.17 -14.08 6.97
CA ALA A 86 -0.27 -13.91 7.16
C ALA A 86 -0.62 -13.42 8.57
N LEU A 87 -0.03 -14.07 9.58
CA LEU A 87 -0.26 -13.75 10.98
C LEU A 87 0.30 -12.38 11.36
N ASP A 88 1.49 -11.99 10.87
CA ASP A 88 2.07 -10.67 11.12
C ASP A 88 1.22 -9.56 10.50
N CYS A 89 0.77 -9.74 9.25
CA CYS A 89 -0.15 -8.83 8.59
C CYS A 89 -1.41 -8.59 9.42
N ILE A 90 -2.12 -9.66 9.79
CA ILE A 90 -3.38 -9.49 10.50
C ILE A 90 -3.18 -8.98 11.94
N ARG A 91 -2.07 -9.34 12.59
CA ARG A 91 -1.73 -8.86 13.93
C ARG A 91 -1.42 -7.37 13.94
N ARG A 92 -0.70 -6.84 12.96
CA ARG A 92 -0.26 -5.43 12.94
C ARG A 92 -1.35 -4.49 12.44
N ASP A 93 -1.93 -4.78 11.29
CA ASP A 93 -2.81 -3.83 10.60
C ASP A 93 -4.06 -4.46 9.98
N GLY A 94 -4.34 -5.75 10.19
CA GLY A 94 -5.57 -6.41 9.71
C GLY A 94 -6.88 -5.78 10.21
N PHE A 95 -6.84 -5.04 11.32
CA PHE A 95 -7.96 -4.30 11.89
C PHE A 95 -7.80 -2.77 11.79
N CYS A 96 -6.82 -2.31 11.01
CA CYS A 96 -6.63 -0.89 10.75
C CYS A 96 -7.88 -0.30 10.10
N LYS A 97 -8.21 0.95 10.50
CA LYS A 97 -9.36 1.68 9.98
C LYS A 97 -9.02 2.60 8.81
N HIS A 98 -7.73 2.70 8.47
CA HIS A 98 -7.28 3.49 7.34
C HIS A 98 -7.91 2.96 6.03
N PRO A 99 -8.39 3.82 5.12
CA PRO A 99 -9.14 3.39 3.92
C PRO A 99 -8.39 2.41 3.01
N ILE A 100 -7.08 2.59 2.89
CA ILE A 100 -6.18 1.75 2.08
C ILE A 100 -5.40 0.73 2.93
N CYS A 101 -5.96 0.28 4.05
CA CYS A 101 -5.32 -0.72 4.91
C CYS A 101 -6.38 -1.64 5.56
N GLY A 102 -5.91 -2.66 6.27
CA GLY A 102 -6.74 -3.59 7.02
C GLY A 102 -7.79 -4.31 6.17
N GLY A 103 -8.96 -4.56 6.77
CA GLY A 103 -10.01 -5.33 6.11
C GLY A 103 -10.53 -4.73 4.79
N ARG A 104 -10.49 -3.40 4.64
CA ARG A 104 -10.94 -2.75 3.39
C ARG A 104 -9.98 -3.04 2.24
N LEU A 105 -8.68 -2.93 2.50
CA LEU A 105 -7.64 -3.28 1.54
C LEU A 105 -7.73 -4.75 1.14
N LEU A 106 -7.90 -5.65 2.12
CA LEU A 106 -8.05 -7.09 1.85
C LEU A 106 -9.25 -7.39 0.95
N SER A 107 -10.40 -6.75 1.20
CA SER A 107 -11.59 -6.90 0.35
C SER A 107 -11.36 -6.35 -1.06
N TYR A 108 -10.77 -5.16 -1.18
CA TYR A 108 -10.42 -4.57 -2.47
C TYR A 108 -9.50 -5.49 -3.27
N ASN A 109 -8.37 -5.90 -2.68
CA ASN A 109 -7.42 -6.81 -3.33
C ASN A 109 -8.11 -8.11 -3.76
N ARG A 110 -8.97 -8.69 -2.92
CA ARG A 110 -9.71 -9.91 -3.25
C ARG A 110 -10.61 -9.72 -4.47
N GLU A 111 -11.37 -8.64 -4.54
CA GLU A 111 -12.24 -8.34 -5.67
C GLU A 111 -11.44 -8.26 -6.97
N GLN A 112 -10.26 -7.63 -6.91
CA GLN A 112 -9.37 -7.53 -8.04
C GLN A 112 -8.82 -8.89 -8.49
N MET A 113 -8.37 -9.73 -7.54
CA MET A 113 -7.88 -11.09 -7.83
C MET A 113 -8.96 -11.96 -8.45
N VAL A 114 -10.18 -11.95 -7.90
CA VAL A 114 -11.32 -12.71 -8.45
C VAL A 114 -11.66 -12.26 -9.86
N HIS A 115 -11.68 -10.96 -10.10
CA HIS A 115 -11.95 -10.42 -11.42
C HIS A 115 -10.88 -10.87 -12.42
N ALA A 116 -9.60 -10.76 -12.06
CA ALA A 116 -8.48 -11.19 -12.89
C ALA A 116 -8.52 -12.70 -13.21
N GLU A 117 -8.71 -13.55 -12.20
CA GLU A 117 -8.84 -15.00 -12.36
C GLU A 117 -10.03 -15.37 -13.27
N SER A 118 -11.18 -14.69 -13.11
CA SER A 118 -12.39 -14.97 -13.90
C SER A 118 -12.21 -14.71 -15.40
N THR A 119 -11.25 -13.85 -15.76
CA THR A 119 -10.91 -13.51 -17.14
C THR A 119 -9.76 -14.34 -17.70
N GLY A 120 -9.17 -15.20 -16.87
CA GLY A 120 -8.03 -16.05 -17.22
C GLY A 120 -6.71 -15.29 -17.38
N LEU A 121 -6.63 -14.04 -16.92
CA LEU A 121 -5.39 -13.25 -16.98
C LEU A 121 -4.31 -13.77 -16.03
N ILE A 122 -4.72 -14.34 -14.89
CA ILE A 122 -3.82 -14.87 -13.88
C ILE A 122 -4.28 -16.25 -13.44
N ARG A 123 -3.36 -16.99 -12.83
CA ARG A 123 -3.65 -18.19 -12.05
C ARG A 123 -3.02 -18.06 -10.66
N PRO A 124 -3.40 -18.90 -9.68
CA PRO A 124 -2.73 -18.90 -8.39
C PRO A 124 -1.21 -19.00 -8.55
N TYR A 125 -0.50 -18.02 -7.99
CA TYR A 125 0.97 -17.87 -8.02
C TYR A 125 1.59 -17.61 -9.39
N GLU A 126 0.78 -17.38 -10.41
CA GLU A 126 1.22 -17.05 -11.75
C GLU A 126 0.81 -15.59 -12.03
N PRO A 127 1.73 -14.62 -11.89
CA PRO A 127 1.46 -13.23 -12.25
C PRO A 127 1.08 -13.08 -13.73
N ALA A 128 0.44 -11.97 -14.05
CA ALA A 128 0.15 -11.61 -15.42
C ALA A 128 1.45 -11.20 -16.12
N CYS A 129 1.79 -11.91 -17.21
CA CYS A 129 2.80 -11.48 -18.17
C CYS A 129 2.14 -10.55 -19.19
N ILE A 130 2.30 -9.23 -19.02
CA ILE A 130 1.62 -8.22 -19.84
C ILE A 130 2.60 -7.70 -20.89
N ARG A 131 2.32 -7.95 -22.17
CA ARG A 131 3.18 -7.52 -23.29
C ARG A 131 2.48 -6.47 -24.16
N VAL A 132 3.23 -5.84 -25.07
CA VAL A 132 2.73 -4.75 -25.95
C VAL A 132 1.48 -5.10 -26.74
N ASN A 133 1.35 -6.35 -27.16
CA ASN A 133 0.19 -6.78 -27.95
C ASN A 133 -1.04 -7.16 -27.11
N ASP A 134 -0.96 -7.02 -25.78
CA ASP A 134 -2.05 -7.36 -24.86
C ASP A 134 -2.98 -6.19 -24.55
N GLU A 135 -2.85 -5.04 -25.25
CA GLU A 135 -3.77 -3.92 -25.09
C GLU A 135 -5.23 -4.42 -25.16
N PRO A 136 -6.04 -4.16 -24.13
CA PRO A 136 -7.38 -4.70 -24.04
C PRO A 136 -8.33 -3.85 -24.89
N ASP A 137 -8.33 -4.10 -26.20
CA ASP A 137 -9.31 -3.51 -27.14
C ASP A 137 -10.71 -4.17 -26.99
N SER A 138 -10.98 -4.79 -25.84
CA SER A 138 -12.28 -5.38 -25.50
C SER A 138 -12.67 -5.02 -24.07
N ASP A 139 -13.90 -4.53 -23.90
CA ASP A 139 -14.57 -4.29 -22.60
C ASP A 139 -14.62 -5.52 -21.67
N ALA A 140 -14.18 -6.69 -22.15
CA ALA A 140 -14.20 -7.96 -21.45
C ALA A 140 -12.93 -8.28 -20.64
N LYS A 141 -11.82 -7.56 -20.83
CA LYS A 141 -10.57 -7.78 -20.07
C LYS A 141 -10.41 -6.76 -18.94
N PRO A 142 -9.89 -7.16 -17.76
CA PRO A 142 -9.63 -6.26 -16.64
C PRO A 142 -8.71 -5.13 -17.07
N LYS A 143 -9.09 -3.90 -16.74
CA LYS A 143 -8.23 -2.75 -16.97
C LYS A 143 -7.07 -2.81 -15.98
N LEU A 144 -5.86 -2.87 -16.52
CA LEU A 144 -4.66 -2.75 -15.69
C LEU A 144 -4.56 -1.33 -15.17
N THR A 145 -4.54 -1.18 -13.86
CA THR A 145 -4.37 0.11 -13.20
C THR A 145 -3.37 -0.05 -12.07
N ALA A 146 -2.67 1.02 -11.71
CA ALA A 146 -1.92 1.00 -10.48
C ALA A 146 -2.84 0.82 -9.27
N HIS A 147 -2.27 0.31 -8.19
CA HIS A 147 -2.97 0.25 -6.92
C HIS A 147 -3.16 1.67 -6.39
N ASN A 148 -4.39 2.00 -6.02
CA ASN A 148 -4.76 3.32 -5.45
C ASN A 148 -4.02 3.68 -4.15
N ILE A 149 -3.24 2.77 -3.59
CA ILE A 149 -2.50 2.98 -2.35
C ILE A 149 -1.45 4.09 -2.50
N PHE A 150 -0.88 4.24 -3.70
CA PHE A 150 0.15 5.25 -3.97
C PHE A 150 -0.36 6.68 -3.79
N GLU A 151 -1.67 6.91 -3.95
CA GLU A 151 -2.31 8.21 -3.70
C GLU A 151 -2.30 8.61 -2.21
N TRP A 152 -2.10 7.62 -1.34
CA TRP A 152 -2.16 7.76 0.11
C TRP A 152 -0.80 7.59 0.77
N ILE A 153 0.29 7.57 -0.01
CA ILE A 153 1.64 7.41 0.52
C ILE A 153 2.39 8.73 0.42
N GLY A 154 2.98 9.15 1.53
CA GLY A 154 3.93 10.25 1.61
C GLY A 154 5.30 9.75 2.06
N PHE A 155 6.32 10.55 1.82
CA PHE A 155 7.68 10.34 2.34
C PHE A 155 8.02 11.40 3.38
N ARG A 156 9.02 11.14 4.22
CA ARG A 156 9.49 12.18 5.14
C ARG A 156 9.96 13.42 4.37
N PRO A 157 9.72 14.63 4.88
CA PRO A 157 10.20 15.84 4.25
C PRO A 157 11.73 15.89 4.25
N SER A 158 12.31 16.60 3.28
CA SER A 158 13.77 16.77 3.15
C SER A 158 14.43 17.31 4.42
N THR A 159 13.72 18.12 5.21
CA THR A 159 14.19 18.68 6.47
C THR A 159 14.55 17.63 7.53
N GLU A 160 13.94 16.45 7.48
CA GLU A 160 14.20 15.35 8.42
C GLU A 160 15.30 14.39 7.95
N VAL A 161 15.56 14.36 6.64
CA VAL A 161 16.37 13.31 5.97
C VAL A 161 17.77 13.82 5.58
N LYS A 162 18.08 15.11 5.82
CA LYS A 162 19.35 15.75 5.40
C LYS A 162 20.59 14.94 5.74
N ASP A 163 20.72 14.52 7.00
CA ASP A 163 21.93 13.88 7.52
C ASP A 163 21.71 12.41 7.91
N ARG A 164 20.55 11.84 7.59
CA ARG A 164 20.19 10.47 7.96
C ARG A 164 19.56 9.72 6.80
N GLU A 165 19.93 8.46 6.68
CA GLU A 165 19.26 7.53 5.79
C GLU A 165 18.25 6.72 6.59
N PHE A 166 17.03 6.64 6.07
CA PHE A 166 15.96 5.86 6.66
C PHE A 166 15.65 4.70 5.73
N ARG A 167 15.48 3.50 6.29
CA ARG A 167 14.91 2.39 5.52
C ARG A 167 13.52 2.80 5.04
N LEU A 168 13.13 2.27 3.89
CA LEU A 168 11.88 2.60 3.21
C LEU A 168 10.66 2.57 4.14
N GLU A 169 10.53 1.51 4.95
CA GLU A 169 9.38 1.31 5.82
C GLU A 169 9.27 2.35 6.96
N TYR A 170 10.34 3.10 7.22
CA TYR A 170 10.38 4.20 8.18
C TYR A 170 10.47 5.59 7.52
N ASP A 171 10.54 5.64 6.18
CA ASP A 171 10.52 6.87 5.40
C ASP A 171 9.14 7.11 4.79
N ALA A 172 8.57 6.07 4.18
CA ALA A 172 7.23 6.06 3.63
C ALA A 172 6.17 5.85 4.71
N HIS A 173 5.07 6.59 4.63
CA HIS A 173 3.96 6.56 5.58
C HIS A 173 2.61 6.81 4.91
N LEU A 174 1.56 6.26 5.51
CA LEU A 174 0.18 6.52 5.08
C LEU A 174 -0.24 7.94 5.48
N LEU A 175 -0.87 8.62 4.53
CA LEU A 175 -1.38 9.97 4.71
C LEU A 175 -2.70 9.95 5.47
N PRO A 176 -2.89 10.83 6.47
CA PRO A 176 -4.09 10.86 7.29
C PRO A 176 -5.33 11.21 6.46
N THR A 177 -6.43 10.52 6.74
CA THR A 177 -7.75 10.86 6.21
C THR A 177 -8.22 12.23 6.68
N ALA A 178 -9.04 12.94 5.88
CA ALA A 178 -9.62 14.23 6.26
C ALA A 178 -10.36 14.18 7.63
N ALA A 179 -10.99 13.05 7.96
CA ALA A 179 -11.61 12.80 9.27
C ALA A 179 -10.58 12.79 10.42
N SER A 180 -9.45 12.11 10.23
CA SER A 180 -8.36 12.09 11.22
C SER A 180 -7.64 13.44 11.39
N GLN A 181 -7.63 14.28 10.35
CA GLN A 181 -7.13 15.66 10.45
C GLN A 181 -8.07 16.53 11.30
N THR A 182 -9.39 16.33 11.18
CA THR A 182 -10.40 17.12 11.91
C THR A 182 -10.45 16.76 13.40
N GLU A 183 -10.36 15.46 13.75
CA GLU A 183 -10.27 15.02 15.15
C GLU A 183 -8.99 15.49 15.85
N ARG A 184 -7.84 15.51 15.14
CA ARG A 184 -6.56 16.00 15.70
C ARG A 184 -6.56 17.51 15.92
N LEU A 185 -7.13 18.27 15.00
CA LEU A 185 -7.30 19.72 15.18
C LEU A 185 -8.18 20.01 16.40
N LEU A 186 -9.26 19.26 16.63
CA LEU A 186 -10.12 19.44 17.79
C LEU A 186 -9.44 19.09 19.14
N SER A 187 -8.48 18.15 19.15
CA SER A 187 -7.73 17.82 20.38
C SER A 187 -6.63 18.82 20.75
N HIS A 188 -6.24 19.71 19.82
CA HIS A 188 -5.15 20.67 20.03
C HIS A 188 -5.64 22.09 20.38
N TRP A 189 -6.96 22.29 20.41
CA TRP A 189 -7.60 23.56 20.79
C TRP A 189 -7.94 23.60 22.27
N ASP A 190 -6.97 23.21 23.12
CA ASP A 190 -7.04 23.50 24.55
C ASP A 190 -6.38 24.87 24.82
N GLU A 191 -7.04 25.62 25.69
CA GLU A 191 -6.98 27.07 25.84
C GLU A 191 -5.56 27.63 26.12
N SER A 192 -4.89 28.18 25.10
CA SER A 192 -3.88 29.22 25.33
C SER A 192 -3.96 30.29 24.26
N GLY A 193 -4.23 31.52 24.71
CA GLY A 193 -4.62 32.64 23.88
C GLY A 193 -3.46 33.35 23.20
N TYR A 194 -3.82 34.03 22.10
CA TYR A 194 -3.17 35.18 21.48
C TYR A 194 -1.65 35.15 21.37
N ASP A 195 -1.16 34.82 20.16
CA ASP A 195 -0.06 35.57 19.55
C ASP A 195 -0.23 35.67 18.03
N ASP A 196 0.20 36.81 17.51
CA ASP A 196 -0.09 37.43 16.21
C ASP A 196 0.81 36.86 15.07
N GLU A 197 0.95 35.54 15.00
CA GLU A 197 1.46 34.85 13.82
C GLU A 197 0.38 33.87 13.37
N LEU A 198 -0.25 34.12 12.23
CA LEU A 198 -1.07 33.11 11.56
C LEU A 198 -0.25 31.82 11.55
N PRO A 199 -0.71 30.73 12.18
CA PRO A 199 0.01 29.49 12.11
C PRO A 199 0.09 29.14 10.64
N LEU A 200 1.33 29.12 10.13
CA LEU A 200 1.64 28.43 8.89
C LEU A 200 0.91 27.09 9.01
N ILE A 201 -0.08 26.85 8.15
CA ILE A 201 -0.63 25.51 7.92
C ILE A 201 0.48 24.73 7.23
N ASN A 202 1.54 24.48 7.98
CA ASN A 202 2.74 23.70 7.73
C ASN A 202 3.19 23.22 9.11
N ASP A 203 2.27 22.79 9.96
CA ASP A 203 2.68 21.91 11.04
C ASP A 203 2.87 20.55 10.35
N PRO A 204 4.13 20.14 10.06
CA PRO A 204 4.38 18.80 9.56
C PRO A 204 3.74 17.88 10.58
N MET A 205 2.84 16.98 10.16
CA MET A 205 2.24 15.96 11.03
C MET A 205 3.19 15.62 12.16
N ASP A 206 2.75 15.78 13.41
CA ASP A 206 3.47 15.34 14.61
C ASP A 206 4.23 14.06 14.24
N VAL A 207 5.56 14.16 14.25
CA VAL A 207 6.46 13.15 13.63
C VAL A 207 6.18 11.78 14.26
N ASP A 208 5.69 11.77 15.50
CA ASP A 208 5.31 10.58 16.26
C ASP A 208 3.93 10.01 15.89
N ALA A 209 3.09 10.79 15.19
CA ALA A 209 1.72 10.44 14.81
C ALA A 209 1.58 9.97 13.35
N ARG A 210 2.70 9.78 12.61
CA ARG A 210 2.71 9.24 11.24
C ARG A 210 2.51 7.72 11.21
N GLU A 211 1.68 7.28 10.28
CA GLU A 211 1.36 5.88 10.04
C GLU A 211 2.40 5.24 9.10
N TYR A 212 3.64 5.06 9.60
CA TYR A 212 4.75 4.47 8.83
C TYR A 212 4.47 3.06 8.31
N LEU A 213 4.89 2.76 7.08
CA LEU A 213 4.66 1.45 6.45
C LEU A 213 5.19 0.26 7.26
N ALA A 214 6.21 0.46 8.11
CA ALA A 214 6.68 -0.57 9.05
C ALA A 214 5.57 -1.13 9.97
N ARG A 215 4.52 -0.33 10.20
CA ARG A 215 3.34 -0.69 11.00
C ARG A 215 2.17 -1.17 10.15
N HIS A 216 2.27 -1.05 8.83
CA HIS A 216 1.22 -1.38 7.87
C HIS A 216 1.70 -2.42 6.83
N PRO A 217 2.05 -3.64 7.26
CA PRO A 217 2.54 -4.68 6.35
C PRO A 217 1.52 -5.08 5.27
N LEU A 218 0.20 -4.98 5.49
CA LEU A 218 -0.76 -5.25 4.42
C LEU A 218 -0.61 -4.24 3.28
N ALA A 219 -0.48 -2.95 3.61
CA ALA A 219 -0.25 -1.90 2.65
C ALA A 219 1.09 -2.10 1.91
N ALA A 220 2.14 -2.39 2.66
CA ALA A 220 3.49 -2.53 2.11
C ALA A 220 3.65 -3.77 1.20
N ARG A 221 2.95 -4.87 1.52
CA ARG A 221 3.01 -6.14 0.77
C ARG A 221 1.99 -6.25 -0.35
N SER A 222 1.04 -5.33 -0.45
CA SER A 222 0.07 -5.34 -1.55
C SER A 222 0.80 -5.38 -2.90
N PHE A 223 0.22 -6.05 -3.89
CA PHE A 223 0.68 -5.92 -5.28
C PHE A 223 0.62 -4.45 -5.73
N ALA A 224 1.57 -4.03 -6.55
CA ALA A 224 1.65 -2.64 -7.00
C ALA A 224 0.51 -2.24 -7.95
N THR A 225 -0.12 -3.22 -8.59
CA THR A 225 -1.15 -3.02 -9.61
C THR A 225 -2.43 -3.74 -9.24
N SER A 226 -3.50 -3.44 -9.96
CA SER A 226 -4.81 -4.08 -9.80
C SER A 226 -4.75 -5.59 -10.01
N ILE A 227 -3.75 -6.11 -10.72
CA ILE A 227 -3.46 -7.54 -10.84
C ILE A 227 -1.97 -7.75 -10.59
N PRO A 228 -1.51 -8.91 -10.11
CA PRO A 228 -0.08 -9.17 -9.95
C PRO A 228 0.62 -9.16 -11.32
N VAL A 229 1.75 -8.47 -11.41
CA VAL A 229 2.59 -8.37 -12.61
C VAL A 229 4.03 -8.77 -12.29
N GLU A 230 4.75 -9.27 -13.28
CA GLU A 230 6.16 -9.68 -13.17
C GLU A 230 7.12 -8.49 -13.20
N SER A 231 6.71 -7.39 -13.83
CA SER A 231 7.57 -6.23 -14.05
C SER A 231 6.76 -4.95 -14.16
N ILE A 232 7.43 -3.81 -14.05
CA ILE A 232 6.84 -2.48 -14.18
C ILE A 232 7.81 -1.52 -14.86
N SER A 233 7.28 -0.60 -15.66
CA SER A 233 8.02 0.56 -16.18
C SER A 233 7.43 1.86 -15.66
N PHE A 234 8.28 2.87 -15.54
CA PHE A 234 7.91 4.24 -15.23
C PHE A 234 8.35 5.15 -16.38
N CYS A 235 7.39 5.82 -17.00
CA CYS A 235 7.73 6.80 -18.05
C CYS A 235 8.16 8.13 -17.42
N TYR A 236 7.40 8.62 -16.46
CA TYR A 236 7.72 9.84 -15.72
C TYR A 236 7.25 9.74 -14.28
N VAL A 237 8.02 10.34 -13.39
CA VAL A 237 7.67 10.53 -11.99
C VAL A 237 7.58 12.01 -11.70
N ASN A 238 6.38 12.58 -11.68
CA ASN A 238 6.20 14.00 -11.36
C ASN A 238 7.03 14.91 -12.31
N ASP A 239 6.93 14.62 -13.62
CA ASP A 239 7.70 15.22 -14.72
C ASP A 239 9.22 14.96 -14.71
N TYR A 240 9.71 14.13 -13.80
CA TYR A 240 11.11 13.69 -13.76
C TYR A 240 11.28 12.33 -14.41
N ASP A 241 12.38 12.17 -15.15
CA ASP A 241 12.75 10.92 -15.76
C ASP A 241 13.60 10.09 -14.77
N LEU A 242 13.07 8.95 -14.32
CA LEU A 242 13.83 8.08 -13.40
C LEU A 242 15.04 7.48 -14.12
N LYS A 243 16.15 7.35 -13.42
CA LYS A 243 17.34 6.64 -13.95
C LYS A 243 17.03 5.17 -14.28
N ASP A 244 16.26 4.54 -13.39
CA ASP A 244 15.80 3.16 -13.54
C ASP A 244 14.33 3.19 -13.98
N GLN A 245 14.09 3.42 -15.27
CA GLN A 245 12.73 3.45 -15.85
C GLN A 245 12.08 2.06 -15.84
N HIS A 246 12.88 0.99 -15.92
CA HIS A 246 12.42 -0.39 -15.87
C HIS A 246 12.79 -1.04 -14.56
N TRP A 247 11.85 -1.79 -14.00
CA TRP A 247 12.15 -2.70 -12.91
C TRP A 247 11.43 -4.05 -13.03
N GLU A 248 12.20 -5.10 -12.78
CA GLU A 248 11.76 -6.47 -12.61
C GLU A 248 12.37 -7.01 -11.29
N PRO A 249 11.61 -7.76 -10.46
CA PRO A 249 12.18 -8.43 -9.31
C PRO A 249 13.18 -9.49 -9.77
N ASP A 250 14.37 -9.53 -9.16
CA ASP A 250 15.44 -10.49 -9.47
C ASP A 250 15.01 -11.98 -9.38
N HIS A 251 13.85 -12.26 -8.77
CA HIS A 251 13.33 -13.60 -8.49
C HIS A 251 12.17 -14.02 -9.40
N GLY A 252 11.75 -13.18 -10.36
CA GLY A 252 10.58 -13.45 -11.20
C GLY A 252 9.26 -13.51 -10.41
N GLU A 253 9.22 -12.86 -9.24
CA GLU A 253 8.02 -12.75 -8.42
C GLU A 253 7.12 -11.58 -8.85
N THR A 254 6.09 -11.30 -8.06
CA THR A 254 5.16 -10.19 -8.28
C THR A 254 5.74 -8.86 -7.81
N VAL A 255 5.52 -7.79 -8.57
CA VAL A 255 5.82 -6.42 -8.15
C VAL A 255 4.88 -6.00 -7.00
N THR A 256 5.45 -5.59 -5.86
CA THR A 256 4.72 -5.07 -4.70
C THR A 256 4.84 -3.57 -4.55
N VAL A 257 3.99 -2.99 -3.68
CA VAL A 257 4.05 -1.58 -3.28
C VAL A 257 5.43 -1.22 -2.74
N THR A 258 6.05 -2.09 -1.93
CA THR A 258 7.38 -1.84 -1.37
C THR A 258 8.44 -1.72 -2.46
N ASP A 259 8.32 -2.50 -3.54
CA ASP A 259 9.26 -2.45 -4.65
C ASP A 259 9.21 -1.09 -5.36
N VAL A 260 7.99 -0.66 -5.75
CA VAL A 260 7.76 0.63 -6.40
C VAL A 260 8.24 1.79 -5.53
N LEU A 261 7.90 1.79 -4.24
CA LEU A 261 8.34 2.86 -3.34
C LEU A 261 9.85 2.84 -3.10
N GLY A 262 10.48 1.67 -3.15
CA GLY A 262 11.93 1.53 -3.05
C GLY A 262 12.66 2.16 -4.23
N ILE A 263 12.13 2.00 -5.45
CA ILE A 263 12.63 2.66 -6.65
C ILE A 263 12.51 4.18 -6.50
N LEU A 264 11.32 4.67 -6.12
CA LEU A 264 11.09 6.09 -5.88
C LEU A 264 12.06 6.64 -4.82
N GLN A 265 12.22 5.94 -3.69
CA GLN A 265 13.05 6.38 -2.57
C GLN A 265 14.51 6.67 -2.98
N ARG A 266 15.06 5.88 -3.91
CA ARG A 266 16.44 6.05 -4.43
C ARG A 266 16.61 7.38 -5.15
N GLU A 267 15.60 7.82 -5.88
CA GLU A 267 15.64 9.08 -6.64
C GLU A 267 15.19 10.30 -5.82
N LEU A 268 14.53 10.14 -4.68
CA LEU A 268 14.05 11.28 -3.87
C LEU A 268 15.14 12.29 -3.47
N ARG A 269 16.43 11.90 -3.47
CA ARG A 269 17.56 12.79 -3.18
C ARG A 269 18.11 13.54 -4.40
N HIS A 270 17.63 13.23 -5.61
CA HIS A 270 18.03 13.93 -6.83
C HIS A 270 17.78 15.44 -6.67
N GLU A 271 18.83 16.22 -6.88
CA GLU A 271 18.76 17.68 -6.87
C GLU A 271 18.22 18.15 -8.21
N LEU A 272 17.12 18.90 -8.16
CA LEU A 272 16.46 19.38 -9.35
C LEU A 272 17.24 20.53 -9.96
N ASP A 273 17.54 20.42 -11.25
CA ASP A 273 18.10 21.52 -12.00
C ASP A 273 17.05 22.59 -12.33
N ARG A 274 17.49 23.67 -12.99
CA ARG A 274 16.62 24.79 -13.32
C ARG A 274 15.50 24.41 -14.29
N ASP A 275 15.81 23.56 -15.27
CA ASP A 275 14.89 23.18 -16.34
C ASP A 275 13.83 22.19 -15.81
N GLU A 276 14.25 21.28 -14.92
CA GLU A 276 13.38 20.37 -14.17
C GLU A 276 12.42 21.16 -13.26
N LEU A 277 12.93 22.13 -12.49
CA LEU A 277 12.09 22.99 -11.64
C LEU A 277 11.12 23.85 -12.45
N GLU A 278 11.53 24.37 -13.61
CA GLU A 278 10.66 25.15 -14.49
C GLU A 278 9.54 24.28 -15.07
N THR A 279 9.88 23.06 -15.49
CA THR A 279 8.91 22.08 -16.00
C THR A 279 7.89 21.73 -14.92
N PHE A 280 8.35 21.36 -13.73
CA PHE A 280 7.49 21.08 -12.58
C PHE A 280 6.60 22.28 -12.25
N ALA A 281 7.15 23.50 -12.15
CA ALA A 281 6.36 24.68 -11.81
C ALA A 281 5.29 25.03 -12.86
N ARG A 282 5.58 24.75 -14.14
CA ARG A 282 4.62 24.94 -15.24
C ARG A 282 3.47 23.95 -15.16
N ASN A 283 3.77 22.67 -14.93
CA ASN A 283 2.80 21.59 -14.93
C ASN A 283 1.98 21.55 -13.63
N HIS A 284 2.58 21.92 -12.49
CA HIS A 284 1.97 21.91 -11.16
C HIS A 284 1.56 23.31 -10.67
N ARG A 285 1.23 24.21 -11.61
CA ARG A 285 0.86 25.60 -11.30
C ARG A 285 -0.34 25.71 -10.35
N GLN A 286 -1.31 24.79 -10.45
CA GLN A 286 -2.48 24.77 -9.59
C GLN A 286 -2.10 24.47 -8.14
N CYS A 287 -1.25 23.46 -7.91
CA CYS A 287 -0.75 23.12 -6.57
C CYS A 287 0.04 24.28 -5.96
N LEU A 288 0.89 24.95 -6.77
CA LEU A 288 1.63 26.13 -6.35
C LEU A 288 0.69 27.29 -5.95
N TYR A 289 -0.37 27.50 -6.72
CA TYR A 289 -1.37 28.53 -6.45
C TYR A 289 -2.13 28.27 -5.14
N GLU A 290 -2.58 27.04 -4.91
CA GLU A 290 -3.33 26.65 -3.71
C GLU A 290 -2.53 26.84 -2.42
N HIS A 291 -1.20 26.65 -2.48
CA HIS A 291 -0.31 26.90 -1.34
C HIS A 291 0.17 28.36 -1.27
N GLY A 292 -0.21 29.23 -2.21
CA GLY A 292 0.22 30.62 -2.28
C GLY A 292 1.69 30.81 -2.65
N TRP A 293 2.32 29.84 -3.31
CA TRP A 293 3.73 29.90 -3.68
C TRP A 293 3.91 30.53 -5.07
N GLY A 294 4.59 31.67 -5.11
CA GLY A 294 5.11 32.25 -6.35
C GLY A 294 6.47 31.66 -6.75
N ALA A 295 6.91 31.93 -7.97
CA ALA A 295 8.15 31.38 -8.55
C ALA A 295 9.39 31.53 -7.64
N TYR A 296 9.53 32.65 -6.93
CA TYR A 296 10.63 32.86 -5.98
C TYR A 296 10.61 31.86 -4.82
N LEU A 297 9.44 31.58 -4.24
CA LEU A 297 9.31 30.63 -3.14
C LEU A 297 9.53 29.19 -3.63
N THR A 298 9.03 28.85 -4.82
CA THR A 298 9.27 27.56 -5.49
C THR A 298 10.77 27.30 -5.63
N LEU A 299 11.50 28.21 -6.27
CA LEU A 299 12.96 28.07 -6.48
C LEU A 299 13.75 28.05 -5.17
N ARG A 300 13.27 28.73 -4.12
CA ARG A 300 13.97 28.77 -2.83
C ARG A 300 13.75 27.50 -2.00
N ARG A 301 12.57 26.88 -2.11
CA ARG A 301 12.12 25.80 -1.22
C ARG A 301 12.16 24.43 -1.86
N MET A 302 11.96 24.30 -3.17
CA MET A 302 12.09 23.04 -3.89
C MET A 302 13.51 22.88 -4.40
N ARG A 303 14.22 21.88 -3.88
CA ARG A 303 15.58 21.56 -4.30
C ARG A 303 15.72 20.13 -4.77
N THR A 304 14.88 19.24 -4.27
CA THR A 304 14.96 17.81 -4.52
C THR A 304 13.62 17.25 -4.95
N LEU A 305 13.62 16.06 -5.56
CA LEU A 305 12.37 15.33 -5.83
C LEU A 305 11.57 15.08 -4.54
N ARG A 306 12.24 14.84 -3.40
CA ARG A 306 11.56 14.75 -2.11
C ARG A 306 10.73 15.99 -1.77
N ASP A 307 11.22 17.18 -2.13
CA ASP A 307 10.48 18.43 -1.90
C ASP A 307 9.25 18.52 -2.80
N THR A 308 9.35 18.05 -4.05
CA THR A 308 8.21 18.07 -4.98
C THR A 308 7.13 17.09 -4.54
N PHE A 309 7.49 15.88 -4.09
CA PHE A 309 6.54 14.90 -3.54
C PHE A 309 5.89 15.33 -2.22
N SER A 310 6.64 16.04 -1.37
CA SER A 310 6.09 16.58 -0.11
C SER A 310 5.07 17.68 -0.37
N PHE A 311 5.19 18.36 -1.51
CA PHE A 311 4.37 19.51 -1.87
C PHE A 311 3.19 19.14 -2.78
N CYS A 312 3.47 18.42 -3.85
CA CYS A 312 2.51 17.93 -4.81
C CYS A 312 2.45 16.40 -4.70
N ARG A 313 1.30 15.91 -4.22
CA ARG A 313 1.11 14.49 -3.97
C ARG A 313 0.94 13.75 -5.27
N LEU A 314 1.33 12.49 -5.28
CA LEU A 314 0.92 11.57 -6.32
C LEU A 314 -0.61 11.46 -6.29
N SER A 315 -1.26 11.95 -7.35
CA SER A 315 -2.72 11.90 -7.42
C SER A 315 -3.21 10.66 -8.13
N LEU A 316 -2.44 10.17 -9.09
CA LEU A 316 -2.72 8.98 -9.89
C LEU A 316 -1.42 8.37 -10.41
N LEU A 317 -1.47 7.07 -10.65
CA LEU A 317 -0.48 6.33 -11.42
C LEU A 317 -1.19 5.68 -12.64
N PRO A 318 -1.61 6.46 -13.66
CA PRO A 318 -2.23 5.92 -14.86
C PRO A 318 -1.30 4.99 -15.62
N HIS A 319 -1.87 3.88 -16.08
CA HIS A 319 -1.28 3.06 -17.14
C HIS A 319 -1.23 3.89 -18.44
N ILE A 320 -0.08 3.93 -19.09
CA ILE A 320 0.11 4.67 -20.35
C ILE A 320 0.06 3.70 -21.53
N CYS A 321 0.94 2.72 -21.50
CA CYS A 321 1.12 1.72 -22.54
C CYS A 321 1.80 0.50 -21.93
N ASN A 322 1.86 -0.58 -22.70
CA ASN A 322 2.76 -1.68 -22.41
C ASN A 322 4.08 -1.40 -23.17
N GLU A 323 5.22 -1.86 -22.65
CA GLU A 323 6.52 -1.78 -23.33
C GLU A 323 6.97 -3.17 -23.79
N GLU A 324 7.55 -3.27 -25.00
CA GLU A 324 7.62 -4.52 -25.81
C GLU A 324 8.29 -5.70 -25.10
N GLU A 325 9.07 -5.44 -24.04
CA GLU A 325 9.86 -6.44 -23.31
C GLU A 325 9.81 -6.28 -21.79
N VAL A 326 9.05 -5.30 -21.30
CA VAL A 326 9.34 -4.66 -20.00
C VAL A 326 8.13 -4.64 -19.07
N GLY A 327 6.93 -4.86 -19.61
CA GLY A 327 5.68 -4.90 -18.87
C GLY A 327 4.87 -3.60 -18.98
N PRO A 328 3.95 -3.34 -18.04
CA PRO A 328 3.12 -2.16 -18.05
C PRO A 328 3.88 -0.90 -17.62
N ALA A 329 3.74 0.15 -18.40
CA ALA A 329 4.32 1.45 -18.13
C ALA A 329 3.30 2.39 -17.49
N PHE A 330 3.73 3.06 -16.42
CA PHE A 330 2.91 4.00 -15.69
C PHE A 330 3.53 5.39 -15.63
N ASP A 331 2.66 6.41 -15.56
CA ASP A 331 3.03 7.82 -15.35
C ASP A 331 2.58 8.24 -13.96
N PHE A 332 3.42 8.84 -13.13
CA PHE A 332 2.92 9.54 -11.95
C PHE A 332 2.51 10.96 -12.32
N LYS A 333 1.22 11.18 -12.50
CA LYS A 333 0.65 12.52 -12.77
C LYS A 333 -0.13 13.08 -11.59
N HIS A 334 -0.09 14.40 -11.47
CA HIS A 334 -1.12 15.18 -10.79
C HIS A 334 -2.23 15.55 -11.79
N ILE A 335 -3.50 15.54 -11.38
CA ILE A 335 -4.62 16.15 -12.16
C ILE A 335 -4.74 17.64 -11.84
#